data_AF-Q7NVR4-F1
#
_entry.id   AF-Q7NVR4-F1
#
_cell.length_a   1.000
_cell.length_b   1.000
_cell.length_c   1.000
_cell.angle_alpha   90.00
_cell.angle_beta   90.00
_cell.angle_gamma   90.00
#
_symmetry.space_group_name_H-M   'P 1'
#
loop_
_entity.id
_entity.type
_entity.pdbx_description
1 polymer ?
#
loop_
_entity_poly.entity_id
_entity_poly.type
_entity_poly.pdbx_seq_one_letter_code
_entity_poly.pdbx_strand_id
1 'polypeptide(L)'
;MGVAAIWCQIEPTLSMEKKREIFLYILRLLFDSNLVKWGCRSEIVQDFNLVLAEMESGWPDDDEFDDDQFLTVLAYDSDGVSKTHAWIEGDLVWIDSYGKYLWSTDAKL
;
A
#
# COMPACT_ATOMS: atom_id res chain seq x y z
N MET A 1 4.05 8.10 8.06
CA MET A 1 3.87 6.64 8.19
C MET A 1 3.44 6.11 6.83
N GLY A 2 4.14 5.14 6.25
CA GLY A 2 3.74 4.56 4.97
C GLY A 2 2.61 3.53 5.10
N VAL A 3 2.07 3.09 3.97
CA VAL A 3 1.00 2.11 3.85
C VAL A 3 1.39 0.76 4.45
N ALA A 4 2.64 0.32 4.23
CA ALA A 4 3.18 -0.91 4.81
C ALA A 4 3.19 -0.87 6.35
N ALA A 5 3.40 0.30 6.95
CA ALA A 5 3.38 0.41 8.40
C ALA A 5 1.98 0.18 8.99
N ILE A 6 0.91 0.48 8.24
CA ILE A 6 -0.47 0.14 8.64
C ILE A 6 -0.65 -1.38 8.64
N TRP A 7 -0.18 -2.05 7.59
CA TRP A 7 -0.22 -3.51 7.50
C TRP A 7 0.43 -4.16 8.73
N CYS A 8 1.62 -3.69 9.11
CA CYS A 8 2.34 -4.19 10.29
C CYS A 8 1.63 -3.94 11.63
N GLN A 9 0.63 -3.05 11.71
CA GLN A 9 -0.16 -2.86 12.94
C GLN A 9 -1.30 -3.88 13.08
N ILE A 10 -1.60 -4.64 12.04
CA ILE A 10 -2.67 -5.64 12.06
C ILE A 10 -2.17 -6.90 12.76
N GLU A 11 -2.98 -7.43 13.65
CA GLU A 11 -2.67 -8.62 14.45
C GLU A 11 -2.26 -9.80 13.55
N PRO A 12 -1.03 -10.35 13.71
CA PRO A 12 -0.50 -11.39 12.83
C PRO A 12 -1.16 -12.76 13.00
N THR A 13 -1.88 -12.99 14.11
CA THR A 13 -2.59 -14.26 14.35
C THR A 13 -3.89 -14.40 13.54
N LEU A 14 -4.31 -13.35 12.83
CA LEU A 14 -5.48 -13.37 11.95
C LEU A 14 -5.18 -14.05 10.61
N SER A 15 -6.21 -14.59 9.95
CA SER A 15 -6.08 -15.10 8.58
C SER A 15 -5.74 -13.98 7.60
N MET A 16 -5.07 -14.31 6.49
CA MET A 16 -4.72 -13.34 5.45
C MET A 16 -5.93 -12.59 4.91
N GLU A 17 -7.02 -13.30 4.63
CA GLU A 17 -8.31 -12.71 4.22
C GLU A 17 -8.78 -11.66 5.24
N LYS A 18 -8.72 -11.97 6.54
CA LYS A 18 -9.18 -11.06 7.57
C LYS A 18 -8.26 -9.84 7.73
N LYS A 19 -6.95 -10.05 7.60
CA LYS A 19 -5.97 -8.95 7.60
C LYS A 19 -6.23 -8.01 6.43
N ARG A 20 -6.46 -8.54 5.23
CA ARG A 20 -6.81 -7.76 4.03
C ARG A 20 -8.08 -6.94 4.24
N GLU A 21 -9.15 -7.53 4.76
CA GLU A 21 -10.40 -6.79 5.05
C GLU A 21 -10.16 -5.62 6.02
N ILE A 22 -9.43 -5.86 7.11
CA ILE A 22 -9.13 -4.84 8.13
C ILE A 22 -8.25 -3.74 7.52
N PHE A 23 -7.25 -4.12 6.73
CA PHE A 23 -6.34 -3.20 6.08
C PHE A 23 -7.10 -2.25 5.14
N LEU A 24 -7.92 -2.78 4.24
CA LEU A 24 -8.73 -2.00 3.30
C LEU A 24 -9.72 -1.08 4.05
N TYR A 25 -10.31 -1.58 5.14
CA TYR A 25 -11.19 -0.78 5.99
C TYR A 25 -10.46 0.40 6.66
N ILE A 26 -9.27 0.17 7.24
CA ILE A 26 -8.46 1.22 7.86
C ILE A 26 -8.06 2.27 6.83
N LEU A 27 -7.62 1.84 5.64
CA LEU A 27 -7.30 2.77 4.57
C LEU A 27 -8.51 3.65 4.26
N ARG A 28 -9.68 3.06 3.99
CA ARG A 28 -10.89 3.82 3.72
C ARG A 28 -11.22 4.86 4.79
N LEU A 29 -11.12 4.51 6.07
CA LEU A 29 -11.30 5.48 7.15
C LEU A 29 -10.30 6.64 7.12
N LEU A 30 -9.02 6.36 6.84
CA LEU A 30 -8.00 7.40 6.74
C LEU A 30 -8.30 8.36 5.58
N PHE A 31 -8.74 7.85 4.44
CA PHE A 31 -9.11 8.69 3.29
C PHE A 31 -10.37 9.52 3.56
N ASP A 32 -11.40 8.92 4.14
CA ASP A 32 -12.64 9.61 4.50
C ASP A 32 -12.41 10.73 5.54
N SER A 33 -11.36 10.60 6.37
CA SER A 33 -10.98 11.62 7.35
C SER A 33 -10.30 12.85 6.73
N ASN A 34 -9.95 12.82 5.44
CA ASN A 34 -9.13 13.84 4.76
C ASN A 34 -7.75 14.11 5.41
N LEU A 35 -7.26 13.24 6.29
CA LEU A 35 -5.93 13.36 6.89
C LEU A 35 -4.82 12.82 5.98
N VAL A 36 -5.18 12.00 5.00
CA VAL A 36 -4.24 11.44 4.03
C VAL A 36 -4.77 11.58 2.60
N LYS A 37 -3.83 11.53 1.66
CA LYS A 37 -4.05 11.32 0.23
C LYS A 37 -3.17 10.17 -0.24
N TRP A 38 -3.40 9.72 -1.46
CA TRP A 38 -2.53 8.75 -2.12
C TRP A 38 -1.56 9.52 -3.01
N GLY A 39 -0.28 9.22 -2.89
CA GLY A 39 0.77 9.83 -3.67
C GLY A 39 1.46 8.79 -4.52
N CYS A 40 1.60 9.05 -5.81
CA CYS A 40 2.33 8.18 -6.73
C CYS A 40 3.12 9.03 -7.72
N ARG A 41 4.41 8.72 -7.93
CA ARG A 41 5.27 9.42 -8.91
C ARG A 41 5.27 10.96 -8.76
N SER A 42 5.31 11.44 -7.52
CA SER A 42 5.23 12.87 -7.15
C SER A 42 3.89 13.56 -7.46
N GLU A 43 2.84 12.80 -7.75
CA GLU A 43 1.49 13.30 -7.98
C GLU A 43 0.54 12.83 -6.88
N ILE A 44 -0.44 13.67 -6.54
CA ILE A 44 -1.52 13.30 -5.62
C ILE A 44 -2.67 12.71 -6.43
N VAL A 45 -3.00 11.46 -6.16
CA VAL A 45 -4.19 10.80 -6.71
C VAL A 45 -5.41 11.28 -5.92
N GLN A 46 -6.36 11.90 -6.63
CA GLN A 46 -7.55 12.50 -6.01
C GLN A 46 -8.68 11.49 -5.79
N ASP A 47 -8.80 10.48 -6.65
CA ASP A 47 -9.84 9.46 -6.56
C ASP A 47 -9.32 8.23 -5.83
N PHE A 48 -9.65 8.14 -4.56
CA PHE A 48 -9.24 7.00 -3.73
C PHE A 48 -9.97 5.70 -4.11
N ASN A 49 -11.14 5.75 -4.74
CA ASN A 49 -11.82 4.53 -5.18
C ASN A 49 -11.03 3.82 -6.29
N LEU A 50 -10.30 4.58 -7.12
CA LEU A 50 -9.38 4.00 -8.10
C LEU A 50 -8.22 3.27 -7.41
N VAL A 51 -7.65 3.87 -6.37
CA VAL A 51 -6.57 3.27 -5.58
C VAL A 51 -7.04 1.98 -4.91
N LEU A 52 -8.23 1.99 -4.29
CA LEU A 52 -8.80 0.77 -3.70
C LEU A 52 -9.07 -0.32 -4.73
N ALA A 53 -9.66 0.04 -5.88
CA ALA A 53 -9.93 -0.92 -6.95
C ALA A 53 -8.62 -1.54 -7.48
N GLU A 54 -7.56 -0.74 -7.62
CA GLU A 54 -6.24 -1.22 -8.02
C GLU A 54 -5.63 -2.15 -6.96
N MET A 55 -5.66 -1.76 -5.68
CA MET A 55 -5.22 -2.63 -4.57
C MET A 55 -6.00 -3.94 -4.51
N GLU A 56 -7.32 -3.90 -4.70
CA GLU A 56 -8.16 -5.09 -4.61
C GLU A 56 -7.95 -6.04 -5.78
N SER A 57 -7.71 -5.51 -6.98
CA SER A 57 -7.49 -6.30 -8.20
C SER A 57 -6.04 -6.74 -8.40
N GLY A 58 -5.08 -6.00 -7.86
CA GLY A 58 -3.64 -6.28 -7.94
C GLY A 58 -3.06 -6.96 -6.69
N TRP A 59 -3.91 -7.36 -5.73
CA TRP A 59 -3.44 -8.07 -4.54
C TRP A 59 -2.74 -9.37 -4.94
N PRO A 60 -1.49 -9.64 -4.51
CA PRO A 60 -0.76 -10.83 -4.92
C PRO A 60 -1.40 -12.11 -4.39
N ASP A 61 -1.16 -13.21 -5.08
CA ASP A 61 -1.57 -14.53 -4.58
C ASP A 61 -0.82 -14.88 -3.27
N ASP A 62 -1.40 -15.77 -2.47
CA ASP A 62 -0.88 -16.11 -1.13
C ASP A 62 0.55 -16.68 -1.17
N ASP A 63 0.98 -17.28 -2.30
CA ASP A 63 2.33 -17.80 -2.52
C ASP A 63 3.32 -16.77 -3.09
N GLU A 64 2.83 -15.61 -3.51
CA GLU A 64 3.63 -14.47 -3.97
C GLU A 64 3.75 -13.37 -2.90
N PHE A 65 2.89 -13.38 -1.89
CA PHE A 65 2.83 -12.36 -0.85
C PHE A 65 3.63 -12.74 0.40
N ASP A 66 4.44 -11.80 0.91
CA ASP A 66 5.14 -11.93 2.19
C ASP A 66 4.86 -10.72 3.08
N ASP A 67 4.49 -11.00 4.33
CA ASP A 67 4.26 -9.98 5.35
C ASP A 67 5.48 -9.08 5.59
N ASP A 68 6.69 -9.65 5.46
CA ASP A 68 7.95 -8.93 5.63
C ASP A 68 8.27 -8.03 4.41
N GLN A 69 7.59 -8.25 3.29
CA GLN A 69 7.80 -7.53 2.03
C GLN A 69 6.50 -6.92 1.46
N PHE A 70 5.69 -6.30 2.32
CA PHE A 70 4.37 -5.79 1.94
C PHE A 70 4.28 -5.02 0.61
N LEU A 71 5.30 -4.28 0.17
CA LEU A 71 5.23 -3.46 -1.06
C LEU A 71 5.59 -4.23 -2.35
N THR A 72 6.19 -5.41 -2.24
CA THR A 72 6.77 -6.15 -3.36
C THR A 72 6.35 -7.61 -3.33
N VAL A 73 6.17 -8.23 -4.49
CA VAL A 73 5.99 -9.69 -4.55
C VAL A 73 7.31 -10.40 -4.23
N LEU A 74 7.19 -11.63 -3.72
CA LEU A 74 8.31 -12.55 -3.54
C LEU A 74 9.10 -12.71 -4.85
N ALA A 75 10.40 -12.93 -4.72
CA ALA A 75 11.27 -13.09 -5.87
C ALA A 75 10.92 -14.36 -6.66
N TYR A 76 10.84 -14.24 -7.99
CA TYR A 76 10.53 -15.34 -8.91
C TYR A 76 11.56 -15.41 -10.04
N ASP A 77 11.77 -16.60 -10.58
CA ASP A 77 12.71 -16.81 -11.70
C ASP A 77 12.01 -16.60 -13.04
N SER A 78 12.59 -15.74 -13.88
CA SER A 78 12.12 -15.47 -15.24
C SER A 78 13.32 -15.28 -16.16
N ASP A 79 13.41 -16.11 -17.20
CA ASP A 79 14.54 -16.17 -18.14
C ASP A 79 15.90 -16.44 -17.47
N GLY A 80 15.91 -17.23 -16.39
CA GLY A 80 17.13 -17.55 -15.63
C GLY A 80 17.66 -16.39 -14.79
N VAL A 81 16.86 -15.33 -14.61
CA VAL A 81 17.16 -14.19 -13.75
C VAL A 81 16.09 -14.08 -12.67
N SER A 82 16.52 -13.96 -11.42
CA SER A 82 15.62 -13.67 -10.30
C SER A 82 15.09 -12.24 -10.42
N LYS A 83 13.77 -12.08 -10.43
CA LYS A 83 13.05 -10.81 -10.56
C LYS A 83 12.10 -10.63 -9.37
N THR A 84 11.79 -9.39 -9.05
CA THR A 84 10.74 -8.96 -8.12
C THR A 84 10.14 -7.65 -8.66
N HIS A 85 8.90 -7.34 -8.31
CA HIS A 85 8.25 -6.09 -8.67
C HIS A 85 7.33 -5.59 -7.55
N ALA A 86 7.03 -4.29 -7.54
CA ALA A 86 6.03 -3.73 -6.66
C ALA A 86 4.63 -4.11 -7.17
N TRP A 87 3.79 -4.70 -6.32
CA TRP A 87 2.39 -4.97 -6.68
C TRP A 87 1.50 -3.75 -6.45
N ILE A 88 2.00 -2.78 -5.70
CA ILE A 88 1.35 -1.51 -5.46
C ILE A 88 2.31 -0.35 -5.70
N GLU A 89 1.88 0.61 -6.51
CA GLU A 89 2.61 1.85 -6.74
C GLU A 89 2.06 2.99 -5.89
N GLY A 90 2.97 3.71 -5.22
CA GLY A 90 2.65 4.87 -4.41
C GLY A 90 2.58 4.56 -2.92
N ASP A 91 2.21 5.59 -2.14
CA ASP A 91 2.14 5.52 -0.69
C ASP A 91 1.19 6.59 -0.13
N LEU A 92 0.94 6.54 1.18
CA LEU A 92 0.19 7.53 1.91
C LEU A 92 0.96 8.85 2.04
N VAL A 93 0.29 9.94 1.64
CA VAL A 93 0.73 11.31 1.85
C VAL A 93 -0.09 11.92 2.96
N TRP A 94 0.55 12.25 4.08
CA TRP A 94 -0.12 12.84 5.23
C TRP A 94 -0.32 14.34 5.05
N ILE A 95 -1.41 14.86 5.60
CA ILE A 95 -1.70 16.29 5.63
C ILE A 95 -1.53 16.76 7.08
N ASP A 96 -0.61 17.70 7.30
CA ASP A 96 -0.42 18.28 8.64
C ASP A 96 -1.54 19.28 9.01
N SER A 97 -1.50 19.79 10.24
CA SER A 97 -2.49 20.76 10.73
C SER A 97 -2.48 22.10 9.99
N TYR A 98 -1.45 22.37 9.19
CA TYR A 98 -1.31 23.56 8.35
C TYR A 98 -1.68 23.29 6.88
N GLY A 99 -2.10 22.07 6.54
CA GLY A 99 -2.45 21.67 5.18
C GLY A 99 -1.25 21.27 4.31
N LYS A 100 -0.06 21.07 4.88
CA LYS A 100 1.14 20.68 4.15
C LYS A 100 1.17 19.17 3.92
N TYR A 101 1.58 18.77 2.72
CA TYR A 101 1.83 17.38 2.36
C TYR A 101 3.14 16.85 2.94
N LEU A 102 3.05 15.73 3.63
CA LEU A 102 4.14 14.99 4.25
C LEU A 102 4.23 13.62 3.59
N TRP A 103 5.23 13.46 2.74
CA TRP A 103 5.49 12.22 2.01
C TRP A 103 6.31 11.26 2.90
N SER A 104 5.87 10.00 3.00
CA SER A 104 6.67 8.92 3.60
C SER A 104 7.85 8.54 2.70
N THR A 105 7.68 8.65 1.39
CA THR A 105 8.72 8.49 0.38
C THR A 105 8.54 9.52 -0.74
N ASP A 106 9.63 10.23 -1.06
CA ASP A 106 9.77 11.10 -2.24
C ASP A 106 10.31 10.30 -3.45
N ALA A 107 10.83 9.10 -3.21
CA ALA A 107 11.71 8.42 -4.13
C ALA A 107 11.02 8.15 -5.47
N LYS A 108 11.50 8.83 -6.52
CA LYS A 108 11.31 8.38 -7.90
C LYS A 108 11.96 7.00 -8.02
N LEU A 109 11.17 5.99 -8.39
CA LEU A 109 11.70 4.72 -8.91
C LEU A 109 12.55 4.99 -10.15
#